data_AF-A0A518E537-F1
#
_entry.id   AF-A0A518E537-F1
#
_cell.length_a   1.000
_cell.length_b   1.000
_cell.length_c   1.000
_cell.angle_alpha   90.00
_cell.angle_beta   90.00
_cell.angle_gamma   90.00
#
_symmetry.space_group_name_H-M   'P 1'
#
loop_
_entity.id
_entity.type
_entity.pdbx_description
1 polymer ?
#
loop_
_entity_poly.entity_id
_entity_poly.type
_entity_poly.pdbx_seq_one_letter_code
_entity_poly.pdbx_strand_id
1 'polypeptide(L)'
;MRYFDRSAVALRRGLAATGLLCLLGSGINLAQEPAAPKAAPAPVRFGSPYNELKYNAQFQAANSPTRKMAELVVNRVVIDSSADLDMFEQLTSEVRNRDWFKGYFTGYFFPQMAELSPPRTGSPVHDLPKLRKDFFQKYLGRIRKEKPYKELVELTKQTMVELIDGNYHPAVRFNAMVLMGELNAQEGQATGTSSERHPPVLDLTVLNYLYLKVRDKNTPDYLKVAALMGIARHAALDGQFPTNQRSIPNTAIAAIAKPIGDEFLLADKPPAGRTLAGHQWMQIQVMRILGDFHDPGVGGLYAKKLEAIQNDTSQPINMRLEAAQAYAKLELPPGAMNPAAKAVEVGYVALDAADLELAALRAEQSRRAAVKKAEPIDAGAPAMVAGGEDLLGGPAPAGSQPGNATKGSTDGESNEFRIRSMRRRLKARLAGAEYALRGSDPNKVGGLLRYAPNGSPGAQILAPVSIQLEDFMGMLNNNSATLVELIAAVEKNANDLRAMLDKTPFKRTAGGKSPAAPAGESLLPDAPATAPATTTDPLLSPDADPLLSP
;
A
#
# COMPACT_ATOMS: atom_id res chain seq x y z
N MET A 1 -4.43 -58.15 -30.33
CA MET A 1 -5.83 -58.47 -30.69
C MET A 1 -6.70 -57.47 -29.92
N ARG A 2 -7.42 -56.50 -30.53
CA ARG A 2 -8.44 -56.52 -31.61
C ARG A 2 -9.77 -57.16 -31.22
N TYR A 3 -10.77 -56.34 -30.90
CA TYR A 3 -12.14 -56.24 -31.49
C TYR A 3 -12.69 -54.88 -31.00
N PHE A 4 -12.77 -53.82 -31.83
CA PHE A 4 -13.87 -53.44 -32.75
C PHE A 4 -15.24 -53.24 -32.05
N ASP A 5 -16.09 -52.21 -32.22
CA ASP A 5 -16.14 -50.87 -32.90
C ASP A 5 -17.60 -50.67 -33.44
N ARG A 6 -18.03 -49.41 -33.63
CA ARG A 6 -19.27 -48.91 -34.30
C ARG A 6 -20.56 -48.93 -33.46
N SER A 7 -21.42 -47.91 -33.52
CA SER A 7 -21.76 -46.95 -34.61
C SER A 7 -21.79 -45.47 -34.12
N ALA A 8 -21.30 -44.45 -34.84
CA ALA A 8 -21.75 -43.85 -36.13
C ALA A 8 -23.12 -43.10 -35.99
N VAL A 9 -23.20 -41.75 -35.93
CA VAL A 9 -22.90 -40.66 -36.91
C VAL A 9 -24.17 -40.14 -37.64
N ALA A 10 -24.21 -38.81 -37.85
CA ALA A 10 -25.22 -37.95 -38.51
C ALA A 10 -26.20 -37.25 -37.54
N LEU A 11 -26.64 -35.99 -37.76
CA LEU A 11 -26.76 -35.22 -39.02
C LEU A 11 -26.41 -33.71 -38.83
N ARG A 12 -25.78 -33.08 -39.82
CA ARG A 12 -25.67 -31.60 -39.97
C ARG A 12 -26.58 -31.16 -41.13
N ARG A 13 -27.30 -30.02 -41.00
CA ARG A 13 -27.34 -28.87 -41.96
C ARG A 13 -28.60 -28.00 -41.84
N GLY A 14 -28.43 -26.71 -42.16
CA GLY A 14 -29.49 -25.75 -42.49
C GLY A 14 -29.62 -24.61 -41.47
N LEU A 15 -29.79 -23.33 -41.86
CA LEU A 15 -29.53 -22.69 -43.16
C LEU A 15 -29.43 -21.15 -42.91
N ALA A 16 -28.75 -20.41 -43.79
CA ALA A 16 -28.58 -18.95 -43.65
C ALA A 16 -29.65 -18.14 -44.43
N ALA A 17 -30.04 -16.99 -43.88
CA ALA A 17 -30.67 -15.85 -44.56
C ALA A 17 -30.34 -14.59 -43.74
N THR A 18 -29.42 -13.71 -44.12
CA THR A 18 -29.50 -12.67 -45.16
C THR A 18 -30.65 -11.67 -44.95
N GLY A 19 -30.31 -10.48 -44.44
CA GLY A 19 -31.16 -9.29 -44.39
C GLY A 19 -30.26 -8.04 -44.35
N LEU A 20 -30.39 -7.15 -45.33
CA LEU A 20 -29.44 -6.07 -45.66
C LEU A 20 -30.19 -4.80 -46.05
N LEU A 21 -29.60 -3.61 -45.79
CA LEU A 21 -30.13 -2.25 -46.07
C LEU A 21 -31.37 -1.88 -45.23
N CYS A 22 -31.61 -0.65 -44.77
CA CYS A 22 -31.06 0.69 -45.03
C CYS A 22 -31.08 1.53 -43.71
N LEU A 23 -30.65 2.80 -43.58
CA LEU A 23 -30.24 3.84 -44.55
C LEU A 23 -29.08 4.71 -43.98
N LEU A 24 -29.24 6.05 -43.94
CA LEU A 24 -28.27 7.10 -43.56
C LEU A 24 -28.86 8.05 -42.49
N GLY A 25 -28.01 8.74 -41.72
CA GLY A 25 -28.43 9.73 -40.72
C GLY A 25 -27.26 10.54 -40.14
N SER A 26 -26.50 11.24 -40.98
CA SER A 26 -25.32 12.02 -40.58
C SER A 26 -25.69 13.32 -39.85
N GLY A 27 -25.43 13.40 -38.54
CA GLY A 27 -25.56 14.62 -37.74
C GLY A 27 -24.22 15.10 -37.22
N ILE A 28 -23.57 16.02 -37.93
CA ILE A 28 -22.33 16.67 -37.47
C ILE A 28 -22.73 17.78 -36.49
N ASN A 29 -22.60 17.54 -35.19
CA ASN A 29 -22.68 18.60 -34.19
C ASN A 29 -21.34 19.35 -34.14
N LEU A 30 -21.35 20.62 -34.54
CA LEU A 30 -20.26 21.56 -34.33
C LEU A 30 -20.00 21.70 -32.82
N ALA A 31 -18.73 21.59 -32.42
CA ALA A 31 -18.34 21.69 -31.03
C ALA A 31 -18.57 23.12 -30.50
N GLN A 32 -19.38 23.25 -29.45
CA GLN A 32 -19.35 24.46 -28.63
C GLN A 32 -18.07 24.47 -27.79
N GLU A 33 -17.42 25.63 -27.76
CA GLU A 33 -16.28 25.93 -26.90
C GLU A 33 -16.68 25.76 -25.41
N PRO A 34 -15.92 25.01 -24.61
CA PRO A 34 -16.29 24.76 -23.22
C PRO A 34 -16.15 26.05 -22.39
N ALA A 35 -17.24 26.44 -21.74
CA ALA A 35 -17.27 27.61 -20.86
C ALA A 35 -16.18 27.52 -19.78
N ALA A 36 -15.54 28.66 -19.49
CA ALA A 36 -14.45 28.74 -18.52
C ALA A 36 -14.84 28.16 -17.14
N PRO A 37 -13.93 27.42 -16.47
CA PRO A 37 -14.24 26.77 -15.21
C PRO A 37 -14.63 27.80 -14.15
N LYS A 38 -15.84 27.64 -13.60
CA LYS A 38 -16.37 28.47 -12.52
C LYS A 38 -15.43 28.36 -11.31
N ALA A 39 -15.03 29.51 -10.76
CA ALA A 39 -14.08 29.56 -9.64
C ALA A 39 -14.50 28.62 -8.50
N ALA A 40 -13.54 27.85 -7.98
CA ALA A 40 -13.80 26.90 -6.90
C ALA A 40 -14.37 27.65 -5.67
N PRO A 41 -15.40 27.11 -5.01
CA PRO A 41 -15.93 27.72 -3.79
C PRO A 41 -14.84 27.78 -2.72
N ALA A 42 -14.82 28.88 -1.95
CA ALA A 42 -13.87 29.06 -0.86
C ALA A 42 -13.96 27.88 0.14
N PRO A 43 -12.83 27.44 0.74
CA PRO A 43 -12.82 26.30 1.64
C PRO A 43 -13.75 26.55 2.83
N VAL A 44 -14.74 25.67 3.00
CA VAL A 44 -15.68 25.71 4.11
C VAL A 44 -14.91 25.54 5.41
N ARG A 45 -14.98 26.54 6.31
CA ARG A 45 -14.48 26.40 7.68
C ARG A 45 -15.34 25.36 8.39
N PHE A 46 -14.76 24.20 8.70
CA PHE A 46 -15.43 23.12 9.43
C PHE A 46 -15.67 23.52 10.90
N GLY A 47 -16.82 24.13 11.20
CA GLY A 47 -17.42 23.99 12.53
C GLY A 47 -17.94 22.57 12.67
N SER A 48 -17.45 21.80 13.66
CA SER A 48 -17.57 20.33 13.66
C SER A 48 -19.04 19.85 13.64
N PRO A 49 -19.50 19.19 12.56
CA PRO A 49 -20.83 18.58 12.49
C PRO A 49 -20.79 17.09 12.90
N TYR A 50 -19.69 16.62 13.50
CA TYR A 50 -19.42 15.21 13.76
C TYR A 50 -19.93 14.76 15.14
N ASN A 51 -20.18 13.46 15.29
CA ASN A 51 -20.62 12.83 16.54
C ASN A 51 -19.56 12.83 17.65
N GLU A 52 -18.40 13.46 17.45
CA GLU A 52 -17.35 13.68 18.46
C GLU A 52 -17.95 14.21 19.77
N LEU A 53 -18.90 15.14 19.72
CA LEU A 53 -19.55 15.68 20.92
C LEU A 53 -20.35 14.62 21.70
N LYS A 54 -20.92 13.59 21.06
CA LYS A 54 -21.60 12.50 21.77
C LYS A 54 -20.62 11.55 22.45
N TYR A 55 -19.55 11.17 21.75
CA TYR A 55 -18.52 10.32 22.34
C TYR A 55 -17.78 11.05 23.47
N ASN A 56 -17.44 12.33 23.25
CA ASN A 56 -16.86 13.22 24.26
C ASN A 56 -17.83 13.49 25.43
N ALA A 57 -19.15 13.56 25.20
CA ALA A 57 -20.13 13.69 26.29
C ALA A 57 -20.29 12.40 27.10
N GLN A 58 -20.26 11.21 26.45
CA GLN A 58 -20.19 9.94 27.17
C GLN A 58 -18.87 9.80 27.94
N PHE A 59 -17.75 10.25 27.37
CA PHE A 59 -16.42 10.28 27.98
C PHE A 59 -16.31 11.28 29.15
N GLN A 60 -16.96 12.44 29.06
CA GLN A 60 -17.06 13.42 30.15
C GLN A 60 -18.10 13.01 31.22
N ALA A 61 -19.18 12.34 30.86
CA ALA A 61 -20.06 11.67 31.82
C ALA A 61 -19.33 10.49 32.50
N ALA A 62 -18.40 9.85 31.80
CA ALA A 62 -17.44 8.90 32.33
C ALA A 62 -16.26 9.56 33.10
N ASN A 63 -16.40 10.82 33.58
CA ASN A 63 -15.63 11.35 34.72
C ASN A 63 -15.96 10.64 36.06
N SER A 64 -16.27 9.35 35.99
CA SER A 64 -16.55 8.45 37.09
C SER A 64 -15.25 8.01 37.78
N PRO A 65 -15.33 7.29 38.92
CA PRO A 65 -14.18 6.60 39.50
C PRO A 65 -13.44 5.69 38.49
N THR A 66 -14.12 5.20 37.45
CA THR A 66 -13.51 4.39 36.38
C THR A 66 -12.45 5.15 35.60
N ARG A 67 -12.66 6.44 35.28
CA ARG A 67 -11.63 7.26 34.62
C ARG A 67 -10.48 7.58 35.56
N LYS A 68 -10.75 7.99 36.81
CA LYS A 68 -9.67 8.24 37.78
C LYS A 68 -8.87 6.97 38.08
N MET A 69 -9.51 5.80 38.09
CA MET A 69 -8.81 4.50 38.15
C MET A 69 -8.07 4.18 36.85
N ALA A 70 -8.62 4.46 35.68
CA ALA A 70 -7.91 4.26 34.41
C ALA A 70 -6.68 5.19 34.30
N GLU A 71 -6.77 6.45 34.73
CA GLU A 71 -5.64 7.39 34.79
C GLU A 71 -4.65 7.02 35.91
N LEU A 72 -5.10 6.64 37.11
CA LEU A 72 -4.23 6.13 38.18
C LEU A 72 -3.53 4.82 37.80
N VAL A 73 -4.20 3.97 37.01
CA VAL A 73 -3.61 2.74 36.49
C VAL A 73 -2.73 3.03 35.28
N VAL A 74 -3.03 3.93 34.37
CA VAL A 74 -2.09 4.36 33.31
C VAL A 74 -0.85 5.06 33.90
N ASN A 75 -1.00 5.76 35.02
CA ASN A 75 0.11 6.38 35.75
C ASN A 75 0.83 5.43 36.74
N ARG A 76 0.26 4.25 37.06
CA ARG A 76 0.96 3.14 37.76
C ARG A 76 1.59 2.15 36.80
N VAL A 77 0.91 1.87 35.69
CA VAL A 77 1.32 1.13 34.48
C VAL A 77 1.97 2.15 33.52
N VAL A 78 2.83 3.01 34.08
CA VAL A 78 3.90 3.63 33.28
C VAL A 78 4.80 2.46 32.89
N ILE A 79 4.63 2.08 31.64
CA ILE A 79 5.03 0.82 31.00
C ILE A 79 6.46 0.41 31.36
N ASP A 80 6.63 -0.36 32.42
CA ASP A 80 7.87 -1.09 32.69
C ASP A 80 7.63 -2.33 33.58
N SER A 81 8.47 -3.35 33.38
CA SER A 81 8.44 -4.67 34.02
C SER A 81 7.34 -5.68 33.62
N SER A 82 7.63 -6.95 33.89
CA SER A 82 6.83 -8.14 33.56
C SER A 82 5.67 -8.44 34.52
N ALA A 83 5.54 -7.72 35.63
CA ALA A 83 4.54 -7.99 36.67
C ALA A 83 3.09 -7.75 36.21
N ASP A 84 2.88 -6.85 35.25
CA ASP A 84 1.54 -6.53 34.72
C ASP A 84 0.94 -7.62 33.82
N LEU A 85 1.74 -8.59 33.36
CA LEU A 85 1.24 -9.73 32.58
C LEU A 85 0.38 -10.65 33.44
N ASP A 86 0.85 -11.01 34.63
CA ASP A 86 0.07 -11.78 35.60
C ASP A 86 -1.17 -11.00 36.01
N MET A 87 -1.08 -9.67 36.14
CA MET A 87 -2.25 -8.83 36.43
C MET A 87 -3.29 -8.88 35.29
N PHE A 88 -2.92 -8.67 34.02
CA PHE A 88 -3.87 -8.79 32.90
C PHE A 88 -4.46 -10.20 32.77
N GLU A 89 -3.69 -11.23 33.12
CA GLU A 89 -4.09 -12.63 33.04
C GLU A 89 -4.97 -13.09 34.23
N GLN A 90 -4.84 -12.48 35.41
CA GLN A 90 -5.74 -12.60 36.57
C GLN A 90 -6.99 -11.71 36.42
N LEU A 91 -6.85 -10.53 35.82
CA LEU A 91 -7.95 -9.59 35.53
C LEU A 91 -8.95 -10.10 34.48
N THR A 92 -8.76 -11.31 33.95
CA THR A 92 -9.69 -11.91 32.98
C THR A 92 -10.32 -13.23 33.46
N SER A 93 -9.92 -13.75 34.62
CA SER A 93 -10.53 -14.93 35.25
C SER A 93 -11.68 -14.62 36.21
N GLU A 94 -11.71 -13.43 36.84
CA GLU A 94 -12.75 -13.06 37.79
C GLU A 94 -13.79 -12.10 37.20
N VAL A 95 -15.07 -12.25 37.60
CA VAL A 95 -16.20 -11.48 37.04
C VAL A 95 -16.00 -9.97 37.21
N ARG A 96 -15.53 -9.51 38.39
CA ARG A 96 -15.30 -8.10 38.70
C ARG A 96 -14.27 -7.44 37.77
N ASN A 97 -13.34 -8.23 37.24
CA ASN A 97 -12.22 -7.74 36.44
C ASN A 97 -12.59 -7.69 34.94
N ARG A 98 -13.57 -8.49 34.51
CA ARG A 98 -14.17 -8.45 33.16
C ARG A 98 -14.89 -7.13 32.85
N ASP A 99 -15.61 -6.58 33.83
CA ASP A 99 -16.30 -5.30 33.66
C ASP A 99 -15.32 -4.12 33.63
N TRP A 100 -14.25 -4.20 34.43
CA TRP A 100 -13.11 -3.28 34.32
C TRP A 100 -12.44 -3.37 32.94
N PHE A 101 -12.17 -4.58 32.45
CA PHE A 101 -11.55 -4.80 31.14
C PHE A 101 -12.36 -4.15 30.01
N LYS A 102 -13.67 -4.40 29.98
CA LYS A 102 -14.58 -3.76 29.02
C LYS A 102 -14.59 -2.25 29.18
N GLY A 103 -14.72 -1.75 30.42
CA GLY A 103 -14.75 -0.33 30.73
C GLY A 103 -13.45 0.42 30.37
N TYR A 104 -12.29 -0.24 30.42
CA TYR A 104 -11.03 0.32 29.93
C TYR A 104 -11.06 0.50 28.40
N PHE A 105 -11.48 -0.54 27.66
CA PHE A 105 -11.50 -0.45 26.20
C PHE A 105 -12.57 0.50 25.67
N THR A 106 -13.80 0.44 26.18
CA THR A 106 -14.89 1.33 25.73
C THR A 106 -14.82 2.74 26.31
N GLY A 107 -14.33 2.89 27.54
CA GLY A 107 -14.29 4.17 28.26
C GLY A 107 -12.97 4.94 28.17
N TYR A 108 -11.88 4.30 27.75
CA TYR A 108 -10.56 4.96 27.61
C TYR A 108 -9.87 4.69 26.26
N PHE A 109 -9.63 3.43 25.89
CA PHE A 109 -8.75 3.12 24.75
C PHE A 109 -9.36 3.43 23.38
N PHE A 110 -10.57 2.94 23.08
CA PHE A 110 -11.26 3.26 21.83
C PHE A 110 -11.71 4.73 21.70
N PRO A 111 -12.10 5.47 22.76
CA PRO A 111 -12.29 6.92 22.67
C PRO A 111 -11.12 7.68 22.04
N GLN A 112 -9.88 7.35 22.42
CA GLN A 112 -8.67 7.98 21.86
C GLN A 112 -8.50 7.72 20.35
N MET A 113 -9.14 6.68 19.79
CA MET A 113 -9.17 6.43 18.34
C MET A 113 -10.23 7.26 17.61
N ALA A 114 -11.16 7.89 18.34
CA ALA A 114 -12.22 8.75 17.82
C ALA A 114 -11.95 10.26 18.03
N GLU A 115 -11.05 10.63 18.95
CA GLU A 115 -10.69 12.02 19.24
C GLU A 115 -9.87 12.67 18.11
N LEU A 116 -10.33 13.84 17.64
CA LEU A 116 -9.61 14.71 16.69
C LEU A 116 -9.00 15.96 17.32
N SER A 117 -9.32 16.23 18.58
CA SER A 117 -8.63 17.30 19.30
C SER A 117 -7.27 16.78 19.73
N PRO A 118 -6.20 17.60 19.71
CA PRO A 118 -5.03 17.25 20.50
C PRO A 118 -5.46 17.11 21.96
N PRO A 119 -5.14 15.99 22.65
CA PRO A 119 -5.31 15.90 24.08
C PRO A 119 -4.59 17.07 24.74
N ARG A 120 -5.05 17.46 25.93
CA ARG A 120 -4.54 18.60 26.71
C ARG A 120 -3.02 18.52 27.02
N THR A 121 -2.40 17.39 26.74
CA THR A 121 -0.98 17.04 26.85
C THR A 121 -0.19 17.12 25.52
N GLY A 122 -0.79 17.61 24.43
CA GLY A 122 -0.05 18.01 23.22
C GLY A 122 0.32 16.90 22.23
N SER A 123 -0.21 15.68 22.35
CA SER A 123 0.02 14.58 21.39
C SER A 123 -1.14 14.44 20.38
N PRO A 124 -1.15 15.15 19.25
CA PRO A 124 -2.29 15.22 18.32
C PRO A 124 -2.71 13.87 17.71
N VAL A 125 -3.87 13.89 17.03
CA VAL A 125 -4.49 12.90 16.12
C VAL A 125 -3.52 12.12 15.22
N HIS A 126 -2.31 12.63 15.02
CA HIS A 126 -1.28 12.14 14.12
C HIS A 126 -0.80 10.71 14.44
N ASP A 127 -1.19 10.13 15.57
CA ASP A 127 -0.74 8.78 16.00
C ASP A 127 -1.83 7.67 15.95
N LEU A 128 -2.95 7.87 15.22
CA LEU A 128 -3.91 6.79 14.92
C LEU A 128 -3.24 5.47 14.44
N PRO A 129 -2.21 5.48 13.57
CA PRO A 129 -1.49 4.25 13.19
C PRO A 129 -0.75 3.57 14.35
N LYS A 130 -0.22 4.34 15.30
CA LYS A 130 0.43 3.80 16.51
C LYS A 130 -0.59 3.31 17.52
N LEU A 131 -1.73 3.98 17.70
CA LEU A 131 -2.82 3.45 18.54
C LEU A 131 -3.27 2.07 18.04
N ARG A 132 -3.38 1.90 16.71
CA ARG A 132 -3.66 0.59 16.10
C ARG A 132 -2.52 -0.41 16.33
N LYS A 133 -1.26 -0.01 16.09
CA LYS A 133 -0.09 -0.85 16.38
C LYS A 133 -0.02 -1.29 17.85
N ASP A 134 -0.26 -0.36 18.78
CA ASP A 134 -0.28 -0.59 20.21
C ASP A 134 -1.43 -1.51 20.62
N PHE A 135 -2.62 -1.37 20.01
CA PHE A 135 -3.72 -2.32 20.18
C PHE A 135 -3.27 -3.76 19.96
N PHE A 136 -2.64 -4.05 18.81
CA PHE A 136 -2.17 -5.39 18.48
C PHE A 136 -0.93 -5.83 19.30
N GLN A 137 0.05 -4.94 19.53
CA GLN A 137 1.34 -5.31 20.16
C GLN A 137 1.33 -5.31 21.69
N LYS A 138 0.56 -4.43 22.32
CA LYS A 138 0.52 -4.25 23.77
C LYS A 138 -0.67 -4.95 24.42
N TYR A 139 -1.80 -5.07 23.70
CA TYR A 139 -3.02 -5.65 24.24
C TYR A 139 -3.35 -6.99 23.57
N LEU A 140 -3.91 -6.98 22.36
CA LEU A 140 -4.52 -8.17 21.74
C LEU A 140 -3.51 -9.34 21.58
N GLY A 141 -2.33 -9.07 21.01
CA GLY A 141 -1.29 -10.08 20.79
C GLY A 141 -0.57 -10.58 22.06
N ARG A 142 -0.89 -10.01 23.23
CA ARG A 142 -0.42 -10.52 24.54
C ARG A 142 -1.41 -11.48 25.20
N ILE A 143 -2.69 -11.47 24.82
CA ILE A 143 -3.69 -12.35 25.41
C ILE A 143 -3.44 -13.79 24.93
N ARG A 144 -3.13 -14.70 25.87
CA ARG A 144 -2.91 -16.13 25.58
C ARG A 144 -4.16 -16.99 25.75
N LYS A 145 -5.06 -16.61 26.67
CA LYS A 145 -6.33 -17.30 26.93
C LYS A 145 -7.35 -17.01 25.83
N GLU A 146 -8.01 -18.04 25.32
CA GLU A 146 -8.98 -17.95 24.22
C GLU A 146 -10.20 -17.08 24.56
N LYS A 147 -10.80 -17.25 25.74
CA LYS A 147 -12.03 -16.52 26.12
C LYS A 147 -11.81 -15.00 26.19
N PRO A 148 -10.81 -14.47 26.92
CA PRO A 148 -10.58 -13.02 26.96
C PRO A 148 -10.17 -12.44 25.61
N TYR A 149 -9.48 -13.24 24.78
CA TYR A 149 -9.14 -12.87 23.41
C TYR A 149 -10.43 -12.66 22.59
N LYS A 150 -11.32 -13.65 22.57
CA LYS A 150 -12.61 -13.56 21.87
C LYS A 150 -13.46 -12.41 22.39
N GLU A 151 -13.50 -12.18 23.70
CA GLU A 151 -14.22 -11.04 24.27
C GLU A 151 -13.66 -9.68 23.83
N LEU A 152 -12.33 -9.53 23.70
CA LEU A 152 -11.73 -8.31 23.16
C LEU A 152 -12.03 -8.14 21.67
N VAL A 153 -11.92 -9.21 20.86
CA VAL A 153 -12.23 -9.16 19.43
C VAL A 153 -13.69 -8.76 19.21
N GLU A 154 -14.65 -9.37 19.90
CA GLU A 154 -16.07 -8.99 19.78
C GLU A 154 -16.32 -7.53 20.20
N LEU A 155 -15.73 -7.08 21.31
CA LEU A 155 -15.84 -5.68 21.75
C LEU A 155 -15.26 -4.72 20.71
N THR A 156 -14.11 -5.07 20.14
CA THR A 156 -13.45 -4.29 19.09
C THR A 156 -14.31 -4.23 17.83
N LYS A 157 -14.87 -5.36 17.38
CA LYS A 157 -15.76 -5.40 16.22
C LYS A 157 -16.97 -4.49 16.44
N GLN A 158 -17.63 -4.58 17.58
CA GLN A 158 -18.78 -3.71 17.91
C GLN A 158 -18.40 -2.23 17.86
N THR A 159 -17.35 -1.81 18.57
CA THR A 159 -16.93 -0.40 18.59
C THR A 159 -16.44 0.09 17.22
N MET A 160 -15.69 -0.71 16.46
CA MET A 160 -15.24 -0.30 15.13
C MET A 160 -16.39 -0.18 14.14
N VAL A 161 -17.43 -1.03 14.20
CA VAL A 161 -18.65 -0.84 13.38
C VAL A 161 -19.31 0.51 13.67
N GLU A 162 -19.47 0.88 14.95
CA GLU A 162 -20.00 2.18 15.34
C GLU A 162 -19.17 3.35 14.80
N LEU A 163 -17.83 3.25 14.87
CA LEU A 163 -16.93 4.27 14.32
C LEU A 163 -17.00 4.34 12.78
N ILE A 164 -17.07 3.22 12.09
CA ILE A 164 -17.10 3.14 10.62
C ILE A 164 -18.42 3.68 10.06
N ASP A 165 -19.54 3.34 10.68
CA ASP A 165 -20.89 3.65 10.18
C ASP A 165 -21.50 4.90 10.80
N GLY A 166 -20.95 5.39 11.91
CA GLY A 166 -21.30 6.67 12.51
C GLY A 166 -20.77 7.89 11.75
N ASN A 167 -21.32 9.05 12.09
CA ASN A 167 -20.89 10.35 11.59
C ASN A 167 -19.60 10.83 12.31
N TYR A 168 -18.51 10.09 12.13
CA TYR A 168 -17.16 10.47 12.59
C TYR A 168 -16.34 11.02 11.41
N HIS A 169 -15.24 11.69 11.72
CA HIS A 169 -14.35 12.23 10.70
C HIS A 169 -13.69 11.12 9.85
N PRO A 170 -13.47 11.32 8.54
CA PRO A 170 -12.97 10.28 7.62
C PRO A 170 -11.73 9.52 8.09
N ALA A 171 -10.78 10.19 8.76
CA ALA A 171 -9.57 9.55 9.29
C ALA A 171 -9.86 8.51 10.40
N VAL A 172 -10.82 8.78 11.28
CA VAL A 172 -11.27 7.86 12.33
C VAL A 172 -11.93 6.65 11.68
N ARG A 173 -12.87 6.89 10.76
CA ARG A 173 -13.61 5.85 10.02
C ARG A 173 -12.65 4.94 9.22
N PHE A 174 -11.65 5.54 8.58
CA PHE A 174 -10.60 4.82 7.85
C PHE A 174 -9.76 3.96 8.79
N ASN A 175 -9.25 4.52 9.89
CA ASN A 175 -8.42 3.77 10.83
C ASN A 175 -9.19 2.62 11.50
N ALA A 176 -10.46 2.83 11.83
CA ALA A 176 -11.35 1.79 12.36
C ALA A 176 -11.56 0.64 11.34
N MET A 177 -11.71 0.95 10.05
CA MET A 177 -11.80 -0.06 8.99
C MET A 177 -10.48 -0.84 8.80
N VAL A 178 -9.33 -0.17 8.89
CA VAL A 178 -8.02 -0.86 8.82
C VAL A 178 -7.82 -1.75 10.05
N LEU A 179 -8.16 -1.28 11.25
CA LEU A 179 -8.10 -2.08 12.49
C LEU A 179 -9.00 -3.31 12.39
N MET A 180 -10.24 -3.13 11.91
CA MET A 180 -11.16 -4.23 11.62
C MET A 180 -10.52 -5.29 10.70
N GLY A 181 -9.84 -4.87 9.62
CA GLY A 181 -9.16 -5.77 8.68
C GLY A 181 -7.93 -6.51 9.25
N GLU A 182 -7.31 -5.98 10.28
CA GLU A 182 -6.16 -6.60 10.96
C GLU A 182 -6.58 -7.70 11.98
N LEU A 183 -7.87 -7.75 12.39
CA LEU A 183 -8.42 -8.73 13.33
C LEU A 183 -8.42 -10.19 12.80
N ASN A 184 -8.29 -11.13 13.75
CA ASN A 184 -8.28 -12.57 13.55
C ASN A 184 -9.18 -13.24 14.61
N ALA A 185 -9.78 -14.39 14.30
CA ALA A 185 -10.53 -15.20 15.28
C ALA A 185 -9.61 -15.85 16.33
N GLN A 186 -8.33 -16.03 16.00
CA GLN A 186 -7.24 -16.40 16.90
C GLN A 186 -5.92 -15.86 16.33
N GLU A 187 -5.08 -15.23 17.14
CA GLU A 187 -3.73 -14.84 16.72
C GLU A 187 -2.80 -16.04 16.57
N GLY A 188 -1.81 -15.92 15.68
CA GLY A 188 -0.77 -16.93 15.52
C GLY A 188 0.05 -17.08 16.81
N GLN A 189 0.18 -18.31 17.30
CA GLN A 189 0.87 -18.59 18.57
C GLN A 189 2.22 -19.27 18.31
N ALA A 190 3.27 -18.72 18.93
CA ALA A 190 4.54 -19.43 19.13
C ALA A 190 4.42 -20.22 20.45
N THR A 191 4.34 -21.54 20.38
CA THR A 191 4.10 -22.44 21.52
C THR A 191 5.37 -22.70 22.34
N GLY A 192 5.88 -21.68 23.04
CA GLY A 192 6.97 -21.87 24.02
C GLY A 192 8.23 -22.51 23.43
N THR A 193 8.72 -23.59 24.05
CA THR A 193 9.90 -24.35 23.62
C THR A 193 9.64 -25.37 22.50
N SER A 194 8.39 -25.62 22.12
CA SER A 194 8.09 -26.43 20.93
C SER A 194 8.17 -25.58 19.67
N SER A 195 8.70 -26.15 18.60
CA SER A 195 8.92 -25.49 17.30
C SER A 195 7.64 -25.21 16.51
N GLU A 196 6.47 -25.60 17.04
CA GLU A 196 5.21 -25.65 16.31
C GLU A 196 4.45 -24.31 16.37
N ARG A 197 4.81 -23.40 15.46
CA ARG A 197 4.07 -22.14 15.30
C ARG A 197 2.72 -22.39 14.64
N HIS A 198 1.62 -22.15 15.36
CA HIS A 198 0.30 -22.17 14.75
C HIS A 198 0.03 -20.86 14.01
N PRO A 199 -0.51 -20.89 12.78
CA PRO A 199 -0.90 -19.69 12.04
C PRO A 199 -2.13 -19.02 12.66
N PRO A 200 -2.38 -17.72 12.38
CA PRO A 200 -3.60 -17.06 12.81
C PRO A 200 -4.84 -17.67 12.13
N VAL A 201 -5.92 -17.84 12.89
CA VAL A 201 -7.23 -18.25 12.35
C VAL A 201 -8.01 -17.00 11.99
N LEU A 202 -8.43 -16.87 10.73
CA LEU A 202 -9.08 -15.67 10.21
C LEU A 202 -10.53 -15.52 10.72
N ASP A 203 -10.96 -14.28 10.98
CA ASP A 203 -12.35 -14.00 11.36
C ASP A 203 -13.22 -13.82 10.11
N LEU A 204 -14.05 -14.82 9.80
CA LEU A 204 -14.97 -14.79 8.66
C LEU A 204 -16.11 -13.77 8.80
N THR A 205 -16.46 -13.36 10.04
CA THR A 205 -17.46 -12.31 10.29
C THR A 205 -16.89 -10.94 9.91
N VAL A 206 -15.62 -10.69 10.23
CA VAL A 206 -14.85 -9.53 9.76
C VAL A 206 -14.76 -9.55 8.23
N LEU A 207 -14.32 -10.65 7.63
CA LEU A 207 -14.16 -10.75 6.18
C LEU A 207 -15.45 -10.43 5.42
N ASN A 208 -16.60 -10.95 5.90
CA ASN A 208 -17.90 -10.63 5.33
C ASN A 208 -18.29 -9.16 5.53
N TYR A 209 -17.99 -8.53 6.67
CA TYR A 209 -18.23 -7.11 6.89
C TYR A 209 -17.41 -6.22 5.95
N LEU A 210 -16.12 -6.51 5.77
CA LEU A 210 -15.27 -5.79 4.81
C LEU A 210 -15.83 -5.91 3.39
N TYR A 211 -16.22 -7.11 2.97
CA TYR A 211 -16.86 -7.34 1.68
C TYR A 211 -18.24 -6.65 1.54
N LEU A 212 -19.04 -6.56 2.61
CA LEU A 212 -20.27 -5.74 2.62
C LEU A 212 -19.97 -4.26 2.34
N LYS A 213 -18.86 -3.73 2.86
CA LYS A 213 -18.46 -2.33 2.65
C LYS A 213 -17.85 -2.08 1.27
N VAL A 214 -17.10 -3.03 0.71
CA VAL A 214 -16.63 -2.91 -0.67
C VAL A 214 -17.80 -2.90 -1.67
N ARG A 215 -18.79 -3.80 -1.52
CA ARG A 215 -19.90 -3.93 -2.48
C ARG A 215 -20.97 -2.82 -2.37
N ASP A 216 -21.08 -2.17 -1.21
CA ASP A 216 -22.04 -1.09 -1.01
C ASP A 216 -21.66 0.13 -1.87
N LYS A 217 -22.64 0.64 -2.63
CA LYS A 217 -22.47 1.80 -3.51
C LYS A 217 -22.40 3.12 -2.73
N ASN A 218 -22.90 3.14 -1.50
CA ASN A 218 -22.90 4.31 -0.63
C ASN A 218 -21.63 4.41 0.23
N THR A 219 -20.86 3.33 0.33
CA THR A 219 -19.57 3.36 1.04
C THR A 219 -18.58 4.23 0.26
N PRO A 220 -18.05 5.31 0.86
CA PRO A 220 -17.14 6.21 0.17
C PRO A 220 -15.81 5.52 -0.14
N ASP A 221 -15.16 5.93 -1.23
CA ASP A 221 -13.99 5.23 -1.78
C ASP A 221 -12.84 5.05 -0.77
N TYR A 222 -12.61 5.97 0.17
CA TYR A 222 -11.59 5.80 1.20
C TYR A 222 -11.88 4.63 2.16
N LEU A 223 -13.16 4.32 2.43
CA LEU A 223 -13.54 3.13 3.19
C LEU A 223 -13.48 1.86 2.33
N LYS A 224 -13.77 1.95 1.02
CA LYS A 224 -13.52 0.83 0.10
C LYS A 224 -12.03 0.48 0.03
N VAL A 225 -11.15 1.48 -0.01
CA VAL A 225 -9.68 1.33 0.09
C VAL A 225 -9.30 0.55 1.35
N ALA A 226 -9.72 1.01 2.53
CA ALA A 226 -9.38 0.34 3.79
C ALA A 226 -9.97 -1.08 3.89
N ALA A 227 -11.20 -1.29 3.40
CA ALA A 227 -11.81 -2.62 3.37
C ALA A 227 -11.06 -3.59 2.43
N LEU A 228 -10.66 -3.13 1.24
CA LEU A 228 -9.82 -3.91 0.31
C LEU A 228 -8.46 -4.27 0.93
N MET A 229 -7.85 -3.40 1.74
CA MET A 229 -6.61 -3.73 2.47
C MET A 229 -6.82 -4.89 3.46
N GLY A 230 -7.94 -4.88 4.20
CA GLY A 230 -8.30 -5.97 5.11
C GLY A 230 -8.57 -7.29 4.38
N ILE A 231 -9.33 -7.24 3.27
CA ILE A 231 -9.59 -8.43 2.44
C ILE A 231 -8.28 -8.97 1.84
N ALA A 232 -7.39 -8.10 1.34
CA ALA A 232 -6.08 -8.50 0.83
C ALA A 232 -5.21 -9.17 1.91
N ARG A 233 -5.23 -8.65 3.14
CA ARG A 233 -4.54 -9.31 4.28
C ARG A 233 -5.12 -10.71 4.56
N HIS A 234 -6.44 -10.84 4.64
CA HIS A 234 -7.10 -12.14 4.89
C HIS A 234 -6.82 -13.13 3.75
N ALA A 235 -6.93 -12.70 2.49
CA ALA A 235 -6.60 -13.51 1.33
C ALA A 235 -5.12 -13.95 1.34
N ALA A 236 -4.17 -13.03 1.60
CA ALA A 236 -2.75 -13.34 1.63
C ALA A 236 -2.33 -14.26 2.79
N LEU A 237 -3.09 -14.31 3.90
CA LEU A 237 -2.86 -15.25 4.99
C LEU A 237 -3.43 -16.64 4.66
N ASP A 238 -4.63 -16.71 4.10
CA ASP A 238 -5.27 -17.96 3.70
C ASP A 238 -4.57 -18.62 2.49
N GLY A 239 -4.15 -17.81 1.52
CA GLY A 239 -3.50 -18.23 0.28
C GLY A 239 -2.12 -18.88 0.46
N GLN A 240 -1.52 -18.75 1.64
CA GLN A 240 -0.29 -19.49 2.00
C GLN A 240 -0.53 -20.99 2.18
N PHE A 241 -1.78 -21.41 2.42
CA PHE A 241 -2.15 -22.80 2.62
C PHE A 241 -2.60 -23.47 1.30
N PRO A 242 -2.26 -24.75 1.10
CA PRO A 242 -2.88 -25.59 0.08
C PRO A 242 -4.40 -25.52 0.16
N THR A 243 -5.09 -25.65 -0.97
CA THR A 243 -6.55 -25.43 -1.11
C THR A 243 -7.40 -26.28 -0.15
N ASN A 244 -6.90 -27.44 0.28
CA ASN A 244 -7.54 -28.36 1.24
C ASN A 244 -7.19 -28.09 2.73
N GLN A 245 -6.38 -27.06 3.01
CA GLN A 245 -5.93 -26.65 4.35
C GLN A 245 -6.30 -25.19 4.67
N ARG A 246 -7.04 -24.52 3.77
CA ARG A 246 -7.50 -23.14 3.92
C ARG A 246 -8.54 -22.98 5.04
N SER A 247 -8.49 -21.83 5.71
CA SER A 247 -9.46 -21.42 6.73
C SER A 247 -10.70 -20.77 6.10
N ILE A 248 -10.57 -20.12 4.93
CA ILE A 248 -11.68 -19.55 4.19
C ILE A 248 -12.28 -20.62 3.27
N PRO A 249 -13.57 -20.99 3.40
CA PRO A 249 -14.20 -21.96 2.51
C PRO A 249 -14.22 -21.47 1.05
N ASN A 250 -13.99 -22.36 0.09
CA ASN A 250 -14.02 -22.05 -1.35
C ASN A 250 -15.34 -21.38 -1.81
N THR A 251 -16.46 -21.68 -1.16
CA THR A 251 -17.76 -21.02 -1.41
C THR A 251 -17.77 -19.56 -0.96
N ALA A 252 -17.12 -19.23 0.16
CA ALA A 252 -16.94 -17.86 0.63
C ALA A 252 -15.93 -17.10 -0.24
N ILE A 253 -14.84 -17.76 -0.67
CA ILE A 253 -13.88 -17.21 -1.64
C ILE A 253 -14.63 -16.79 -2.92
N ALA A 254 -15.36 -17.71 -3.57
CA ALA A 254 -16.08 -17.40 -4.80
C ALA A 254 -17.15 -16.28 -4.63
N ALA A 255 -17.81 -16.23 -3.46
CA ALA A 255 -18.80 -15.20 -3.14
C ALA A 255 -18.20 -13.79 -2.94
N ILE A 256 -16.91 -13.69 -2.60
CA ILE A 256 -16.17 -12.43 -2.45
C ILE A 256 -15.43 -12.07 -3.74
N ALA A 257 -14.68 -13.03 -4.29
CA ALA A 257 -13.80 -12.89 -5.45
C ALA A 257 -14.58 -12.44 -6.70
N LYS A 258 -15.73 -13.08 -6.99
CA LYS A 258 -16.49 -12.74 -8.20
C LYS A 258 -16.96 -11.28 -8.22
N PRO A 259 -17.68 -10.75 -7.20
CA PRO A 259 -18.15 -9.37 -7.24
C PRO A 259 -17.04 -8.33 -7.28
N ILE A 260 -15.92 -8.52 -6.57
CA ILE A 260 -14.81 -7.57 -6.60
C ILE A 260 -14.01 -7.65 -7.92
N GLY A 261 -13.86 -8.85 -8.49
CA GLY A 261 -13.27 -9.03 -9.82
C GLY A 261 -14.10 -8.32 -10.90
N ASP A 262 -15.42 -8.48 -10.83
CA ASP A 262 -16.35 -7.87 -11.78
C ASP A 262 -16.45 -6.33 -11.61
N GLU A 263 -16.49 -5.78 -10.38
CA GLU A 263 -16.58 -4.32 -10.13
C GLU A 263 -15.27 -3.57 -10.44
N PHE A 264 -14.11 -4.15 -10.12
CA PHE A 264 -12.84 -3.44 -10.18
C PHE A 264 -11.93 -3.92 -11.31
N LEU A 265 -11.68 -5.23 -11.43
CA LEU A 265 -10.70 -5.75 -12.40
C LEU A 265 -11.24 -5.76 -13.83
N LEU A 266 -12.53 -6.07 -14.02
CA LEU A 266 -13.16 -6.11 -15.35
C LEU A 266 -13.68 -4.75 -15.83
N ALA A 267 -13.81 -3.77 -14.94
CA ALA A 267 -14.22 -2.41 -15.31
C ALA A 267 -13.07 -1.65 -16.00
N ASP A 268 -13.26 -1.29 -17.27
CA ASP A 268 -12.26 -0.53 -18.05
C ASP A 268 -12.21 0.97 -17.73
N LYS A 269 -13.19 1.49 -16.98
CA LYS A 269 -13.31 2.92 -16.65
C LYS A 269 -13.60 3.12 -15.16
N PRO A 270 -13.00 4.14 -14.52
CA PRO A 270 -13.32 4.48 -13.15
C PRO A 270 -14.79 4.92 -13.02
N PRO A 271 -15.49 4.55 -11.92
CA PRO A 271 -16.79 5.11 -11.59
C PRO A 271 -16.75 6.64 -11.46
N ALA A 272 -17.89 7.29 -11.66
CA ALA A 272 -18.01 8.75 -11.51
C ALA A 272 -17.54 9.21 -10.12
N GLY A 273 -16.69 10.22 -10.07
CA GLY A 273 -16.08 10.74 -8.83
C GLY A 273 -14.79 10.04 -8.39
N ARG A 274 -14.44 8.87 -8.96
CA ARG A 274 -13.16 8.18 -8.69
C ARG A 274 -12.09 8.64 -9.68
N THR A 275 -10.89 9.00 -9.18
CA THR A 275 -9.75 9.31 -10.05
C THR A 275 -9.20 8.05 -10.70
N LEU A 276 -8.55 8.18 -11.88
CA LEU A 276 -7.93 7.04 -12.55
C LEU A 276 -6.88 6.36 -11.65
N ALA A 277 -5.98 7.14 -11.05
CA ALA A 277 -4.97 6.62 -10.13
C ALA A 277 -5.58 5.91 -8.90
N GLY A 278 -6.66 6.45 -8.33
CA GLY A 278 -7.38 5.80 -7.23
C GLY A 278 -8.05 4.48 -7.64
N HIS A 279 -8.61 4.43 -8.86
CA HIS A 279 -9.16 3.20 -9.42
C HIS A 279 -8.09 2.15 -9.70
N GLN A 280 -6.97 2.53 -10.33
CA GLN A 280 -5.83 1.64 -10.58
C GLN A 280 -5.23 1.08 -9.27
N TRP A 281 -5.17 1.90 -8.22
CA TRP A 281 -4.73 1.44 -6.89
C TRP A 281 -5.67 0.36 -6.32
N MET A 282 -6.99 0.54 -6.46
CA MET A 282 -7.98 -0.47 -6.05
C MET A 282 -7.89 -1.74 -6.92
N GLN A 283 -7.67 -1.59 -8.23
CA GLN A 283 -7.43 -2.72 -9.13
C GLN A 283 -6.22 -3.54 -8.67
N ILE A 284 -5.09 -2.91 -8.33
CA ILE A 284 -3.91 -3.59 -7.77
C ILE A 284 -4.27 -4.41 -6.50
N GLN A 285 -5.10 -3.89 -5.59
CA GLN A 285 -5.54 -4.69 -4.43
C GLN A 285 -6.41 -5.87 -4.84
N VAL A 286 -7.31 -5.70 -5.81
CA VAL A 286 -8.16 -6.79 -6.32
C VAL A 286 -7.35 -7.84 -7.06
N MET A 287 -6.30 -7.48 -7.80
CA MET A 287 -5.36 -8.44 -8.38
C MET A 287 -4.70 -9.29 -7.29
N ARG A 288 -4.23 -8.67 -6.19
CA ARG A 288 -3.69 -9.40 -5.03
C ARG A 288 -4.70 -10.38 -4.47
N ILE A 289 -5.90 -9.91 -4.15
CA ILE A 289 -6.97 -10.73 -3.56
C ILE A 289 -7.30 -11.94 -4.44
N LEU A 290 -7.52 -11.73 -5.75
CA LEU A 290 -7.80 -12.82 -6.69
C LEU A 290 -6.62 -13.78 -6.84
N GLY A 291 -5.40 -13.23 -6.88
CA GLY A 291 -4.16 -13.99 -6.88
C GLY A 291 -4.06 -14.89 -5.65
N ASP A 292 -4.15 -14.33 -4.43
CA ASP A 292 -4.01 -15.05 -3.17
C ASP A 292 -5.15 -16.06 -2.93
N PHE A 293 -6.38 -15.72 -3.34
CA PHE A 293 -7.49 -16.69 -3.38
C PHE A 293 -7.30 -17.79 -4.44
N HIS A 294 -6.31 -17.68 -5.33
CA HIS A 294 -6.07 -18.54 -6.48
C HIS A 294 -7.25 -18.59 -7.49
N ASP A 295 -8.19 -17.63 -7.50
CA ASP A 295 -9.42 -17.72 -8.32
C ASP A 295 -9.21 -17.19 -9.76
N PRO A 296 -9.19 -18.06 -10.80
CA PRO A 296 -9.00 -17.62 -12.19
C PRO A 296 -10.24 -16.96 -12.81
N GLY A 297 -11.37 -16.96 -12.11
CA GLY A 297 -12.68 -16.55 -12.58
C GLY A 297 -13.34 -17.58 -13.49
N VAL A 298 -14.66 -17.44 -13.67
CA VAL A 298 -15.47 -18.33 -14.52
C VAL A 298 -14.89 -18.35 -15.95
N GLY A 299 -14.48 -19.53 -16.43
CA GLY A 299 -13.87 -19.69 -17.76
C GLY A 299 -12.49 -19.03 -17.92
N GLY A 300 -11.77 -18.78 -16.83
CA GLY A 300 -10.46 -18.12 -16.82
C GLY A 300 -10.54 -16.62 -17.13
N LEU A 301 -11.66 -15.97 -16.83
CA LEU A 301 -11.90 -14.57 -17.18
C LEU A 301 -10.92 -13.60 -16.50
N TYR A 302 -10.62 -13.80 -15.22
CA TYR A 302 -9.65 -12.98 -14.50
C TYR A 302 -8.22 -13.27 -14.98
N ALA A 303 -7.89 -14.55 -15.24
CA ALA A 303 -6.60 -14.92 -15.85
C ALA A 303 -6.34 -14.15 -17.17
N LYS A 304 -7.32 -14.14 -18.09
CA LYS A 304 -7.24 -13.40 -19.37
C LYS A 304 -7.09 -11.88 -19.16
N LYS A 305 -7.80 -11.29 -18.20
CA LYS A 305 -7.68 -9.85 -17.90
C LYS A 305 -6.32 -9.49 -17.30
N LEU A 306 -5.79 -10.32 -16.41
CA LEU A 306 -4.45 -10.16 -15.82
C LEU A 306 -3.35 -10.29 -16.88
N GLU A 307 -3.46 -11.28 -17.78
CA GLU A 307 -2.56 -11.43 -18.93
C GLU A 307 -2.60 -10.22 -19.88
N ALA A 308 -3.79 -9.69 -20.16
CA ALA A 308 -3.93 -8.47 -20.97
C ALA A 308 -3.26 -7.26 -20.28
N ILE A 309 -3.49 -7.07 -18.97
CA ILE A 309 -2.90 -5.97 -18.19
C ILE A 309 -1.37 -6.10 -18.11
N GLN A 310 -0.84 -7.29 -17.86
CA GLN A 310 0.61 -7.55 -17.80
C GLN A 310 1.31 -7.12 -19.10
N ASN A 311 0.71 -7.46 -20.24
CA ASN A 311 1.29 -7.26 -21.55
C ASN A 311 0.98 -5.89 -22.17
N ASP A 312 -0.08 -5.21 -21.74
CA ASP A 312 -0.40 -3.83 -22.14
C ASP A 312 0.63 -2.84 -21.61
N THR A 313 1.52 -2.39 -22.49
CA THR A 313 2.57 -1.44 -22.16
C THR A 313 2.06 -0.07 -21.70
N SER A 314 0.81 0.30 -22.01
CA SER A 314 0.22 1.57 -21.56
C SER A 314 -0.18 1.57 -20.07
N GLN A 315 -0.25 0.40 -19.43
CA GLN A 315 -0.56 0.32 -18.00
C GLN A 315 0.64 0.70 -17.13
N PRO A 316 0.43 1.30 -15.94
CA PRO A 316 1.49 1.60 -14.99
C PRO A 316 2.28 0.34 -14.62
N ILE A 317 3.62 0.44 -14.56
CA ILE A 317 4.49 -0.72 -14.34
C ILE A 317 4.15 -1.54 -13.09
N ASN A 318 3.71 -0.87 -12.01
CA ASN A 318 3.31 -1.52 -10.77
C ASN A 318 2.05 -2.40 -10.97
N MET A 319 1.12 -1.97 -11.82
CA MET A 319 -0.09 -2.71 -12.17
C MET A 319 0.24 -3.93 -13.05
N ARG A 320 1.21 -3.80 -13.96
CA ARG A 320 1.71 -4.89 -14.81
C ARG A 320 2.46 -5.96 -14.01
N LEU A 321 3.29 -5.54 -13.06
CA LEU A 321 3.99 -6.43 -12.12
C LEU A 321 3.04 -7.11 -11.14
N GLU A 322 1.99 -6.42 -10.67
CA GLU A 322 0.95 -7.05 -9.85
C GLU A 322 0.14 -8.06 -10.64
N ALA A 323 -0.22 -7.74 -11.89
CA ALA A 323 -0.94 -8.65 -12.77
C ALA A 323 -0.13 -9.94 -13.04
N ALA A 324 1.18 -9.83 -13.27
CA ALA A 324 2.08 -10.97 -13.39
C ALA A 324 2.11 -11.86 -12.13
N GLN A 325 2.25 -11.25 -10.94
CA GLN A 325 2.24 -11.97 -9.67
C GLN A 325 0.90 -12.66 -9.41
N ALA A 326 -0.21 -11.94 -9.57
CA ALA A 326 -1.56 -12.47 -9.40
C ALA A 326 -1.82 -13.63 -10.37
N TYR A 327 -1.48 -13.46 -11.66
CA TYR A 327 -1.61 -14.52 -12.67
C TYR A 327 -0.85 -15.79 -12.28
N ALA A 328 0.39 -15.65 -11.79
CA ALA A 328 1.21 -16.79 -11.36
C ALA A 328 0.66 -17.53 -10.12
N LYS A 329 -0.23 -16.89 -9.34
CA LYS A 329 -0.91 -17.50 -8.17
C LYS A 329 -2.23 -18.20 -8.51
N LEU A 330 -2.87 -17.94 -9.65
CA LEU A 330 -4.18 -18.53 -10.01
C LEU A 330 -4.14 -20.05 -10.16
N GLU A 331 -5.15 -20.78 -9.69
CA GLU A 331 -5.31 -22.22 -9.94
C GLU A 331 -5.84 -22.47 -11.37
N LEU A 332 -4.92 -22.44 -12.34
CA LEU A 332 -5.21 -22.72 -13.75
C LEU A 332 -5.29 -24.23 -14.06
N PRO A 333 -6.23 -24.68 -14.92
CA PRO A 333 -6.27 -26.05 -15.41
C PRO A 333 -4.98 -26.47 -16.16
N PRO A 334 -4.62 -27.76 -16.15
CA PRO A 334 -3.48 -28.26 -16.92
C PRO A 334 -3.56 -27.86 -18.40
N GLY A 335 -2.48 -27.30 -18.95
CA GLY A 335 -2.41 -26.84 -20.33
C GLY A 335 -3.09 -25.50 -20.64
N ALA A 336 -3.72 -24.84 -19.66
CA ALA A 336 -4.33 -23.50 -19.85
C ALA A 336 -3.30 -22.36 -20.05
N MET A 337 -2.01 -22.62 -19.77
CA MET A 337 -0.91 -21.69 -19.95
C MET A 337 0.33 -22.42 -20.49
N ASN A 338 1.11 -21.78 -21.35
CA ASN A 338 2.51 -22.14 -21.58
C ASN A 338 3.43 -21.39 -20.58
N PRO A 339 4.02 -22.07 -19.57
CA PRO A 339 4.82 -21.41 -18.53
C PRO A 339 6.12 -20.80 -19.08
N ALA A 340 6.67 -21.35 -20.17
CA ALA A 340 7.88 -20.85 -20.80
C ALA A 340 7.65 -19.48 -21.46
N ALA A 341 6.56 -19.37 -22.22
CA ALA A 341 6.14 -18.12 -22.85
C ALA A 341 5.82 -17.05 -21.78
N LYS A 342 5.08 -17.43 -20.73
CA LYS A 342 4.72 -16.52 -19.64
C LYS A 342 5.96 -16.01 -18.87
N ALA A 343 6.96 -16.86 -18.65
CA ALA A 343 8.22 -16.46 -18.03
C ALA A 343 8.97 -15.38 -18.83
N VAL A 344 8.98 -15.52 -20.16
CA VAL A 344 9.57 -14.54 -21.06
C VAL A 344 8.81 -13.21 -21.01
N GLU A 345 7.48 -13.24 -21.00
CA GLU A 345 6.65 -12.05 -20.80
C GLU A 345 6.91 -11.36 -19.45
N VAL A 346 7.04 -12.11 -18.35
CA VAL A 346 7.42 -11.57 -17.02
C VAL A 346 8.83 -10.96 -17.05
N GLY A 347 9.78 -11.60 -17.74
CA GLY A 347 11.12 -11.06 -17.97
C GLY A 347 11.08 -9.71 -18.70
N TYR A 348 10.21 -9.55 -19.71
CA TYR A 348 10.02 -8.27 -20.38
C TYR A 348 9.37 -7.20 -19.48
N VAL A 349 8.44 -7.57 -18.57
CA VAL A 349 7.92 -6.62 -17.57
C VAL A 349 9.04 -6.19 -16.60
N ALA A 350 9.95 -7.10 -16.22
CA ALA A 350 11.11 -6.75 -15.41
C ALA A 350 12.09 -5.81 -16.13
N LEU A 351 12.31 -6.00 -17.44
CA LEU A 351 13.07 -5.07 -18.27
C LEU A 351 12.42 -3.70 -18.34
N ASP A 352 11.12 -3.62 -18.63
CA ASP A 352 10.39 -2.34 -18.66
C ASP A 352 10.51 -1.60 -17.30
N ALA A 353 10.54 -2.34 -16.18
CA ALA A 353 10.75 -1.77 -14.85
C ALA A 353 12.19 -1.28 -14.60
N ALA A 354 13.19 -1.96 -15.16
CA ALA A 354 14.60 -1.56 -15.11
C ALA A 354 14.86 -0.33 -16.00
N ASP A 355 14.32 -0.31 -17.23
CA ASP A 355 14.42 0.81 -18.17
C ASP A 355 13.78 2.09 -17.58
N LEU A 356 12.66 1.96 -16.85
CA LEU A 356 12.01 3.08 -16.16
C LEU A 356 12.88 3.67 -15.02
N GLU A 357 13.52 2.84 -14.19
CA GLU A 357 14.43 3.35 -13.15
C GLU A 357 15.76 3.84 -13.74
N LEU A 358 16.24 3.28 -14.85
CA LEU A 358 17.39 3.83 -15.61
C LEU A 358 17.11 5.24 -16.11
N ALA A 359 15.91 5.51 -16.63
CA ALA A 359 15.49 6.85 -17.01
C ALA A 359 15.50 7.82 -15.81
N ALA A 360 14.96 7.39 -14.66
CA ALA A 360 14.99 8.19 -13.43
C ALA A 360 16.40 8.45 -12.90
N LEU A 361 17.29 7.44 -12.91
CA LEU A 361 18.68 7.55 -12.50
C LEU A 361 19.47 8.54 -13.40
N ARG A 362 19.29 8.45 -14.73
CA ARG A 362 19.90 9.36 -15.72
C ARG A 362 19.38 10.79 -15.60
N ALA A 363 18.09 10.98 -15.29
CA ALA A 363 17.53 12.30 -15.00
C ALA A 363 18.15 12.91 -13.74
N GLU A 364 18.28 12.14 -12.64
CA GLU A 364 18.95 12.61 -11.41
C GLU A 364 20.45 12.89 -11.62
N GLN A 365 21.16 12.08 -12.43
CA GLN A 365 22.55 12.34 -12.82
C GLN A 365 22.67 13.67 -13.60
N SER A 366 21.77 13.90 -14.55
CA SER A 366 21.73 15.14 -15.35
C SER A 366 21.42 16.36 -14.48
N ARG A 367 20.48 16.24 -13.54
CA ARG A 367 20.16 17.27 -12.54
C ARG A 367 21.39 17.62 -11.69
N ARG A 368 22.16 16.63 -11.22
CA ARG A 368 23.39 16.85 -10.44
C ARG A 368 24.46 17.56 -11.28
N ALA A 369 24.63 17.18 -12.54
CA ALA A 369 25.56 17.86 -13.46
C ALA A 369 25.16 19.32 -13.70
N ALA A 370 23.86 19.61 -13.81
CA ALA A 370 23.35 20.98 -13.94
C ALA A 370 23.60 21.82 -12.68
N VAL A 371 23.32 21.29 -11.48
CA VAL A 371 23.60 22.00 -10.21
C VAL A 371 25.08 22.32 -10.06
N LYS A 372 25.98 21.34 -10.30
CA LYS A 372 27.43 21.55 -10.24
C LYS A 372 27.95 22.58 -11.25
N LYS A 373 27.23 22.82 -12.35
CA LYS A 373 27.53 23.87 -13.34
C LYS A 373 26.95 25.24 -12.96
N ALA A 374 25.90 25.25 -12.13
CA ALA A 374 25.16 26.44 -11.73
C ALA A 374 25.67 27.05 -10.41
N GLU A 375 26.40 26.30 -9.59
CA GLU A 375 27.18 26.87 -8.50
C GLU A 375 28.12 27.95 -9.08
N PRO A 376 27.95 29.23 -8.74
CA PRO A 376 28.84 30.27 -9.24
C PRO A 376 30.23 29.95 -8.71
N ILE A 377 31.20 29.92 -9.62
CA ILE A 377 32.59 29.95 -9.24
C ILE A 377 32.81 31.34 -8.62
N ASP A 378 32.67 31.41 -7.30
CA ASP A 378 33.15 32.52 -6.47
C ASP A 378 34.69 32.42 -6.44
N ALA A 379 35.27 32.55 -7.64
CA ALA A 379 36.68 32.74 -7.87
C ALA A 379 36.98 34.10 -7.28
N GLY A 380 37.53 34.07 -6.06
CA GLY A 380 37.49 35.20 -5.16
C GLY A 380 37.78 36.52 -5.86
N ALA A 381 36.80 37.42 -5.80
CA ALA A 381 37.16 38.80 -5.59
C ALA A 381 37.97 38.81 -4.29
N PRO A 382 39.30 39.08 -4.32
CA PRO A 382 40.01 39.28 -3.08
C PRO A 382 39.30 40.42 -2.36
N ALA A 383 38.96 40.21 -1.09
CA ALA A 383 38.53 41.30 -0.22
C ALA A 383 39.72 42.25 -0.07
N MET A 384 39.88 43.15 -1.04
CA MET A 384 40.75 44.30 -0.98
C MET A 384 40.16 45.19 0.12
N VAL A 385 40.59 44.92 1.34
CA VAL A 385 40.44 45.81 2.49
C VAL A 385 41.21 47.08 2.12
N ALA A 386 40.51 47.98 1.43
CA ALA A 386 41.01 49.30 1.14
C ALA A 386 41.17 50.02 2.48
N GLY A 387 42.42 50.19 2.90
CA GLY A 387 42.75 51.02 4.05
C GLY A 387 42.28 52.45 3.78
N GLY A 388 41.23 52.87 4.47
CA GLY A 388 40.89 54.27 4.70
C GLY A 388 41.09 54.54 6.18
N GLU A 389 42.15 55.27 6.51
CA GLU A 389 42.41 55.75 7.86
C GLU A 389 41.41 56.87 8.24
N ASP A 390 41.27 57.11 9.55
CA ASP A 390 40.54 58.21 10.19
C ASP A 390 39.03 58.38 9.88
N LEU A 391 38.19 57.99 10.86
CA LEU A 391 37.44 59.00 11.63
C LEU A 391 36.87 58.46 12.96
N LEU A 392 37.49 58.90 14.07
CA LEU A 392 36.92 59.22 15.39
C LEU A 392 35.64 58.50 15.89
N GLY A 393 35.84 57.64 16.91
CA GLY A 393 35.21 57.88 18.22
C GLY A 393 33.86 57.22 18.54
N GLY A 394 33.88 56.02 19.12
CA GLY A 394 32.72 55.45 19.83
C GLY A 394 33.05 54.17 20.61
N PRO A 395 32.90 54.12 21.94
CA PRO A 395 33.09 52.89 22.71
C PRO A 395 31.86 51.99 22.60
N ALA A 396 31.91 51.01 21.69
CA ALA A 396 30.88 49.96 21.57
C ALA A 396 31.24 48.72 22.43
N PRO A 397 30.24 48.02 23.01
CA PRO A 397 30.48 46.97 24.00
C PRO A 397 31.00 45.66 23.40
N ALA A 398 31.69 44.89 24.23
CA ALA A 398 32.22 43.57 23.88
C ALA A 398 31.12 42.52 23.68
N GLY A 399 31.43 41.49 22.88
CA GLY A 399 30.82 40.16 23.07
C GLY A 399 29.81 39.68 22.04
N SER A 400 30.11 39.75 20.73
CA SER A 400 29.47 38.88 19.74
C SER A 400 30.52 38.07 18.99
N GLN A 401 30.71 36.81 19.37
CA GLN A 401 31.53 35.89 18.57
C GLN A 401 30.94 35.79 17.15
N PRO A 402 31.76 35.82 16.08
CA PRO A 402 31.27 35.52 14.74
C PRO A 402 30.67 34.11 14.74
N GLY A 403 29.35 34.02 14.52
CA GLY A 403 28.67 32.74 14.37
C GLY A 403 29.30 32.01 13.20
N ASN A 404 30.10 30.98 13.50
CA ASN A 404 30.76 30.16 12.50
C ASN A 404 29.65 29.41 11.75
N ALA A 405 29.18 29.97 10.64
CA ALA A 405 28.12 29.42 9.82
C ALA A 405 28.66 28.14 9.18
N THR A 406 28.50 27.03 9.91
CA THR A 406 28.91 25.70 9.47
C THR A 406 28.30 25.46 8.11
N LYS A 407 29.14 25.39 7.07
CA LYS A 407 28.75 25.08 5.69
C LYS A 407 28.31 23.61 5.68
N GLY A 408 27.10 23.38 6.16
CA GLY A 408 26.57 22.06 6.48
C GLY A 408 26.49 21.23 5.21
N SER A 409 27.13 20.05 5.25
CA SER A 409 27.17 19.09 4.14
C SER A 409 25.83 18.37 3.95
N THR A 410 24.73 19.12 3.81
CA THR A 410 23.37 18.61 3.59
C THR A 410 23.23 17.89 2.24
N ASP A 411 24.08 18.22 1.27
CA ASP A 411 24.07 17.59 -0.06
C ASP A 411 24.56 16.15 -0.05
N GLY A 412 25.47 15.77 0.86
CA GLY A 412 25.98 14.39 0.97
C GLY A 412 24.87 13.41 1.34
N GLU A 413 24.19 13.67 2.46
CA GLU A 413 23.15 12.79 3.01
C GLU A 413 21.91 12.71 2.10
N SER A 414 21.49 13.86 1.54
CA SER A 414 20.42 13.94 0.54
C SER A 414 20.71 13.07 -0.69
N ASN A 415 21.96 13.10 -1.18
CA ASN A 415 22.36 12.36 -2.37
C ASN A 415 22.41 10.84 -2.14
N GLU A 416 22.86 10.39 -0.97
CA GLU A 416 22.85 8.96 -0.62
C GLU A 416 21.43 8.45 -0.40
N PHE A 417 20.58 9.21 0.30
CA PHE A 417 19.17 8.87 0.51
C PHE A 417 18.42 8.67 -0.82
N ARG A 418 18.64 9.55 -1.81
CA ARG A 418 18.05 9.42 -3.16
C ARG A 418 18.50 8.12 -3.85
N ILE A 419 19.80 7.80 -3.84
CA ILE A 419 20.34 6.57 -4.44
C ILE A 419 19.75 5.34 -3.74
N ARG A 420 19.72 5.34 -2.41
CA ARG A 420 19.14 4.28 -1.56
C ARG A 420 17.64 4.09 -1.85
N SER A 421 16.90 5.18 -2.08
CA SER A 421 15.49 5.15 -2.48
C SER A 421 15.30 4.53 -3.86
N MET A 422 16.09 4.93 -4.87
CA MET A 422 16.05 4.36 -6.22
C MET A 422 16.37 2.86 -6.22
N ARG A 423 17.42 2.42 -5.50
CA ARG A 423 17.72 0.98 -5.31
C ARG A 423 16.56 0.22 -4.70
N ARG A 424 15.93 0.75 -3.64
CA ARG A 424 14.77 0.12 -2.97
C ARG A 424 13.58 -0.02 -3.92
N ARG A 425 13.27 1.01 -4.73
CA ARG A 425 12.17 0.93 -5.72
C ARG A 425 12.46 -0.10 -6.81
N LEU A 426 13.64 -0.08 -7.41
CA LEU A 426 14.00 -1.05 -8.44
C LEU A 426 13.97 -2.48 -7.88
N LYS A 427 14.58 -2.71 -6.70
CA LYS A 427 14.55 -4.02 -6.03
C LYS A 427 13.13 -4.48 -5.75
N ALA A 428 12.24 -3.60 -5.27
CA ALA A 428 10.84 -3.95 -5.02
C ALA A 428 10.08 -4.34 -6.32
N ARG A 429 10.40 -3.70 -7.46
CA ARG A 429 9.82 -4.06 -8.76
C ARG A 429 10.35 -5.40 -9.28
N LEU A 430 11.67 -5.60 -9.24
CA LEU A 430 12.30 -6.86 -9.65
C LEU A 430 11.86 -8.04 -8.79
N ALA A 431 11.68 -7.83 -7.48
CA ALA A 431 11.16 -8.84 -6.56
C ALA A 431 9.73 -9.27 -6.93
N GLY A 432 8.89 -8.36 -7.45
CA GLY A 432 7.57 -8.72 -7.97
C GLY A 432 7.65 -9.62 -9.22
N ALA A 433 8.61 -9.37 -10.11
CA ALA A 433 8.84 -10.24 -11.26
C ALA A 433 9.41 -11.61 -10.84
N GLU A 434 10.41 -11.64 -9.95
CA GLU A 434 10.95 -12.89 -9.39
C GLU A 434 9.86 -13.71 -8.68
N TYR A 435 9.03 -13.06 -7.86
CA TYR A 435 7.89 -13.70 -7.20
C TYR A 435 6.96 -14.36 -8.21
N ALA A 436 6.66 -13.70 -9.34
CA ALA A 436 5.85 -14.31 -10.38
C ALA A 436 6.52 -15.57 -10.95
N LEU A 437 7.85 -15.61 -11.10
CA LEU A 437 8.56 -16.80 -11.58
C LEU A 437 8.63 -17.93 -10.54
N ARG A 438 9.07 -17.65 -9.30
CA ARG A 438 9.39 -18.64 -8.26
C ARG A 438 8.35 -18.82 -7.16
N GLY A 439 7.52 -17.82 -6.89
CA GLY A 439 6.66 -17.73 -5.69
C GLY A 439 7.37 -17.10 -4.49
N SER A 440 6.78 -17.27 -3.30
CA SER A 440 7.22 -16.62 -2.05
C SER A 440 8.33 -17.33 -1.28
N ASP A 441 8.46 -18.65 -1.44
CA ASP A 441 9.37 -19.50 -0.66
C ASP A 441 10.43 -20.08 -1.59
N PRO A 442 11.72 -19.68 -1.47
CA PRO A 442 12.77 -20.15 -2.38
C PRO A 442 13.03 -21.66 -2.29
N ASN A 443 12.53 -22.33 -1.24
CA ASN A 443 12.68 -23.78 -1.05
C ASN A 443 11.50 -24.58 -1.63
N LYS A 444 10.46 -23.91 -2.15
CA LYS A 444 9.27 -24.55 -2.73
C LYS A 444 9.06 -24.10 -4.17
N VAL A 445 8.58 -25.02 -5.00
CA VAL A 445 8.22 -24.71 -6.38
C VAL A 445 6.90 -23.94 -6.40
N GLY A 446 6.97 -22.61 -6.43
CA GLY A 446 5.82 -21.70 -6.55
C GLY A 446 5.75 -21.00 -7.91
N GLY A 447 4.97 -19.90 -7.97
CA GLY A 447 4.88 -19.03 -9.15
C GLY A 447 4.59 -19.77 -10.46
N LEU A 448 5.24 -19.35 -11.54
CA LEU A 448 5.18 -20.03 -12.84
C LEU A 448 5.95 -21.37 -12.85
N LEU A 449 6.98 -21.54 -12.02
CA LEU A 449 7.72 -22.81 -11.93
C LEU A 449 6.82 -23.99 -11.57
N ARG A 450 5.75 -23.79 -10.77
CA ARG A 450 4.80 -24.86 -10.41
C ARG A 450 4.04 -25.44 -11.62
N TYR A 451 4.03 -24.74 -12.75
CA TYR A 451 3.45 -25.19 -14.02
C TYR A 451 4.47 -25.82 -14.98
N ALA A 452 5.76 -25.80 -14.64
CA ALA A 452 6.85 -26.30 -15.47
C ALA A 452 7.53 -27.49 -14.79
N PRO A 453 7.13 -28.75 -15.07
CA PRO A 453 7.77 -29.93 -14.50
C PRO A 453 9.29 -29.93 -14.69
N ASN A 454 10.02 -30.47 -13.72
CA ASN A 454 11.48 -30.58 -13.78
C ASN A 454 11.94 -31.24 -15.09
N GLY A 455 12.91 -30.63 -15.76
CA GLY A 455 13.42 -31.08 -17.06
C GLY A 455 12.58 -30.68 -18.28
N SER A 456 11.37 -30.13 -18.11
CA SER A 456 10.57 -29.60 -19.22
C SER A 456 11.28 -28.42 -19.93
N PRO A 457 11.01 -28.18 -21.23
CA PRO A 457 11.53 -27.00 -21.93
C PRO A 457 11.14 -25.66 -21.26
N GLY A 458 10.02 -25.63 -20.51
CA GLY A 458 9.64 -24.47 -19.71
C GLY A 458 10.55 -24.24 -18.52
N ALA A 459 10.91 -25.29 -17.77
CA ALA A 459 11.85 -25.18 -16.66
C ALA A 459 13.25 -24.72 -17.12
N GLN A 460 13.67 -25.16 -18.31
CA GLN A 460 14.95 -24.78 -18.93
C GLN A 460 15.03 -23.28 -19.30
N ILE A 461 13.90 -22.59 -19.48
CA ILE A 461 13.84 -21.14 -19.76
C ILE A 461 13.53 -20.33 -18.50
N LEU A 462 12.64 -20.84 -17.64
CA LEU A 462 12.27 -20.23 -16.36
C LEU A 462 13.47 -20.05 -15.42
N ALA A 463 14.29 -21.10 -15.25
CA ALA A 463 15.37 -21.07 -14.28
C ALA A 463 16.46 -20.03 -14.63
N PRO A 464 17.00 -19.94 -15.87
CA PRO A 464 17.95 -18.90 -16.24
C PRO A 464 17.42 -17.47 -16.07
N VAL A 465 16.18 -17.19 -16.52
CA VAL A 465 15.57 -15.86 -16.38
C VAL A 465 15.45 -15.47 -14.91
N SER A 466 15.06 -16.43 -14.07
CA SER A 466 14.92 -16.19 -12.63
C SER A 466 16.25 -16.03 -11.91
N ILE A 467 17.30 -16.77 -12.28
CA ILE A 467 18.66 -16.59 -11.75
C ILE A 467 19.18 -15.20 -12.14
N GLN A 468 18.97 -14.77 -13.38
CA GLN A 468 19.38 -13.45 -13.84
C GLN A 468 18.70 -12.30 -13.08
N LEU A 469 17.43 -12.47 -12.67
CA LEU A 469 16.73 -11.51 -11.80
C LEU A 469 17.26 -11.53 -10.35
N GLU A 470 17.59 -12.71 -9.82
CA GLU A 470 18.20 -12.86 -8.51
C GLU A 470 19.58 -12.18 -8.44
N ASP A 471 20.45 -12.41 -9.44
CA ASP A 471 21.76 -11.75 -9.58
C ASP A 471 21.61 -10.21 -9.69
N PHE A 472 20.63 -9.75 -10.46
CA PHE A 472 20.31 -8.33 -10.61
C PHE A 472 19.91 -7.71 -9.26
N MET A 473 19.05 -8.38 -8.48
CA MET A 473 18.69 -7.92 -7.13
C MET A 473 19.82 -8.08 -6.11
N GLY A 474 20.70 -9.07 -6.28
CA GLY A 474 21.93 -9.26 -5.53
C GLY A 474 22.83 -8.03 -5.64
N MET A 475 23.09 -7.58 -6.87
CA MET A 475 23.85 -6.35 -7.16
C MET A 475 23.27 -5.11 -6.47
N LEU A 476 21.94 -4.97 -6.42
CA LEU A 476 21.27 -3.82 -5.76
C LEU A 476 21.45 -3.76 -4.24
N ASN A 477 21.95 -4.83 -3.61
CA ASN A 477 22.32 -4.82 -2.19
C ASN A 477 23.68 -4.18 -1.93
N ASN A 478 24.51 -3.95 -2.96
CA ASN A 478 25.81 -3.31 -2.80
C ASN A 478 25.63 -1.81 -2.49
N ASN A 479 25.77 -1.45 -1.22
CA ASN A 479 25.52 -0.10 -0.75
C ASN A 479 26.59 0.92 -1.20
N SER A 480 27.83 0.48 -1.46
CA SER A 480 28.97 1.39 -1.73
C SER A 480 28.96 2.05 -3.11
N ALA A 481 28.21 1.52 -4.08
CA ALA A 481 28.32 1.98 -5.46
C ALA A 481 27.89 3.46 -5.64
N THR A 482 28.61 4.20 -6.46
CA THR A 482 28.25 5.57 -6.87
C THR A 482 27.00 5.59 -7.76
N LEU A 483 26.44 6.77 -8.04
CA LEU A 483 25.32 6.88 -9.00
C LEU A 483 25.71 6.40 -10.40
N VAL A 484 26.95 6.65 -10.83
CA VAL A 484 27.47 6.24 -12.15
C VAL A 484 27.63 4.73 -12.22
N GLU A 485 28.22 4.13 -11.19
CA GLU A 485 28.34 2.67 -11.07
C GLU A 485 26.97 1.98 -11.00
N LEU A 486 26.01 2.56 -10.28
CA LEU A 486 24.65 2.03 -10.23
C LEU A 486 23.97 2.06 -11.61
N ILE A 487 24.10 3.16 -12.36
CA ILE A 487 23.57 3.25 -13.73
C ILE A 487 24.21 2.17 -14.61
N ALA A 488 25.54 2.08 -14.62
CA ALA A 488 26.27 1.10 -15.43
C ALA A 488 25.91 -0.35 -15.05
N ALA A 489 25.75 -0.64 -13.76
CA ALA A 489 25.40 -1.98 -13.29
C ALA A 489 23.94 -2.35 -13.63
N VAL A 490 22.99 -1.41 -13.49
CA VAL A 490 21.58 -1.64 -13.89
C VAL A 490 21.46 -1.81 -15.41
N GLU A 491 22.18 -0.98 -16.19
CA GLU A 491 22.22 -1.08 -17.65
C GLU A 491 22.84 -2.39 -18.14
N LYS A 492 23.94 -2.83 -17.53
CA LYS A 492 24.55 -4.14 -17.83
C LYS A 492 23.56 -5.27 -17.57
N ASN A 493 22.97 -5.34 -16.38
CA ASN A 493 22.04 -6.43 -16.03
C ASN A 493 20.76 -6.42 -16.88
N ALA A 494 20.24 -5.23 -17.24
CA ALA A 494 19.13 -5.12 -18.17
C ALA A 494 19.50 -5.62 -19.58
N ASN A 495 20.71 -5.33 -20.06
CA ASN A 495 21.19 -5.83 -21.36
C ASN A 495 21.46 -7.35 -21.33
N ASP A 496 22.04 -7.88 -20.26
CA ASP A 496 22.26 -9.32 -20.05
C ASP A 496 20.92 -10.09 -20.05
N LEU A 497 19.92 -9.59 -19.31
CA LEU A 497 18.56 -10.14 -19.30
C LEU A 497 17.87 -10.04 -20.67
N ARG A 498 17.98 -8.89 -21.36
CA ARG A 498 17.42 -8.70 -22.71
C ARG A 498 18.02 -9.69 -23.71
N ALA A 499 19.34 -9.81 -23.73
CA ALA A 499 20.06 -10.77 -24.57
C ALA A 499 19.76 -12.25 -24.22
N MET A 500 19.33 -12.54 -23.00
CA MET A 500 18.82 -13.87 -22.62
C MET A 500 17.41 -14.11 -23.19
N LEU A 501 16.49 -13.16 -23.04
CA LEU A 501 15.11 -13.26 -23.53
C LEU A 501 15.05 -13.34 -25.07
N ASP A 502 15.86 -12.54 -25.77
CA ASP A 502 15.95 -12.51 -27.24
C ASP A 502 16.45 -13.83 -27.85
N LYS A 503 17.17 -14.66 -27.07
CA LYS A 503 17.62 -16.00 -27.49
C LYS A 503 16.54 -17.07 -27.32
N THR A 504 15.45 -16.78 -26.62
CA THR A 504 14.36 -17.75 -26.44
C THR A 504 13.50 -17.85 -27.71
N PRO A 505 12.86 -19.00 -27.99
CA PRO A 505 11.95 -19.13 -29.13
C PRO A 505 10.62 -18.34 -28.94
N PHE A 506 10.39 -17.78 -27.75
CA PHE A 506 9.17 -17.05 -27.41
C PHE A 506 9.38 -15.56 -27.66
N LYS A 507 8.56 -14.98 -28.52
CA LYS A 507 8.52 -13.53 -28.73
C LYS A 507 7.55 -12.90 -27.75
N ARG A 508 7.88 -11.69 -27.29
CA ARG A 508 6.94 -10.82 -26.56
C ARG A 508 5.65 -10.69 -27.37
N THR A 509 4.51 -11.06 -26.80
CA THR A 509 3.19 -10.76 -27.38
C THR A 509 3.08 -9.25 -27.58
N ALA A 510 2.64 -8.81 -28.76
CA ALA A 510 2.68 -7.42 -29.18
C ALA A 510 1.64 -6.52 -28.47
N GLY A 511 1.84 -6.28 -27.17
CA GLY A 511 0.99 -5.46 -26.31
C GLY A 511 1.29 -3.97 -26.43
N GLY A 512 0.91 -3.36 -27.55
CA GLY A 512 1.04 -1.93 -27.81
C GLY A 512 2.48 -1.46 -28.10
N LYS A 513 2.62 -0.21 -28.55
CA LYS A 513 3.92 0.47 -28.51
C LYS A 513 4.20 0.86 -27.06
N SER A 514 5.40 0.55 -26.58
CA SER A 514 5.87 1.02 -25.27
C SER A 514 5.65 2.54 -25.17
N PRO A 515 4.92 3.05 -24.16
CA PRO A 515 4.68 4.48 -24.04
C PRO A 515 6.02 5.18 -23.86
N ALA A 516 6.15 6.36 -24.47
CA ALA A 516 7.24 7.25 -24.11
C ALA A 516 7.18 7.51 -22.60
N ALA A 517 8.32 7.46 -21.92
CA ALA A 517 8.38 7.58 -20.47
C ALA A 517 7.58 8.83 -20.01
N PRO A 518 6.59 8.69 -19.11
CA PRO A 518 5.70 9.79 -18.77
C PRO A 518 6.51 10.92 -18.14
N ALA A 519 6.32 12.14 -18.66
CA ALA A 519 6.98 13.32 -18.15
C ALA A 519 6.42 13.70 -16.78
N GLY A 520 7.07 13.20 -15.71
CA GLY A 520 6.95 13.76 -14.36
C GLY A 520 5.85 13.21 -13.45
N GLU A 521 5.15 12.12 -13.79
CA GLU A 521 4.15 11.55 -12.87
C GLU A 521 4.79 10.73 -11.73
N SER A 522 5.35 11.43 -10.75
CA SER A 522 5.68 10.86 -9.45
C SER A 522 4.38 10.49 -8.73
N LEU A 523 4.05 9.19 -8.68
CA LEU A 523 2.94 8.66 -7.89
C LEU A 523 3.19 8.69 -6.36
N LEU A 524 4.25 9.35 -5.92
CA LEU A 524 4.47 9.76 -4.54
C LEU A 524 4.41 11.29 -4.49
N PRO A 525 3.67 11.90 -3.55
CA PRO A 525 3.66 13.34 -3.41
C PRO A 525 5.10 13.81 -3.13
N ASP A 526 5.59 14.71 -3.97
CA ASP A 526 6.81 15.44 -3.65
C ASP A 526 6.60 16.15 -2.31
N ALA A 527 7.57 16.01 -1.40
CA ALA A 527 7.56 16.77 -0.16
C ALA A 527 7.49 18.27 -0.53
N PRO A 528 6.62 19.07 0.11
CA PRO A 528 6.39 20.44 -0.30
C PRO A 528 7.72 21.20 -0.28
N ALA A 529 8.07 21.78 -1.43
CA ALA A 529 9.20 22.67 -1.53
C ALA A 529 9.04 23.78 -0.48
N THR A 530 10.11 24.04 0.26
CA THR A 530 10.13 25.02 1.35
C THR A 530 9.56 26.35 0.89
N ALA A 531 8.43 26.75 1.47
CA ALA A 531 7.84 28.06 1.22
C ALA A 531 8.84 29.18 1.60
N PRO A 532 8.87 30.29 0.83
CA PRO A 532 9.78 31.38 1.13
C PRO A 532 9.43 32.01 2.48
N ALA A 533 10.45 32.29 3.28
CA ALA A 533 10.29 32.95 4.57
C ALA A 533 9.82 34.41 4.37
N THR A 534 8.54 34.67 4.60
CA THR A 534 8.03 36.04 4.75
C THR A 534 8.30 36.53 6.16
N THR A 535 9.36 37.32 6.31
CA THR A 535 9.59 38.17 7.48
C THR A 535 8.69 39.39 7.41
N THR A 536 7.87 39.61 8.45
CA THR A 536 7.70 40.85 9.23
C THR A 536 6.38 40.78 10.00
N ASP A 537 6.45 40.73 11.33
CA ASP A 537 5.50 41.47 12.16
C ASP A 537 6.16 41.75 13.54
N PRO A 538 6.23 43.01 14.00
CA PRO A 538 6.85 43.36 15.28
C PRO A 538 5.82 43.65 16.39
N LEU A 539 6.20 43.33 17.63
CA LEU A 539 5.73 43.93 18.89
C LEU A 539 4.24 43.74 19.28
N LEU A 540 3.97 42.89 20.28
CA LEU A 540 3.66 43.34 21.66
C LEU A 540 3.33 42.17 22.62
N SER A 541 3.85 42.28 23.83
CA SER A 541 3.47 41.56 25.05
C SER A 541 3.32 42.62 26.17
N PRO A 542 2.75 42.33 27.34
CA PRO A 542 1.59 41.50 27.67
C PRO A 542 0.59 42.28 28.58
N ASP A 543 -0.25 41.53 29.32
CA ASP A 543 -0.97 41.91 30.56
C ASP A 543 -2.40 42.50 30.51
N ALA A 544 -3.10 42.27 31.64
CA ALA A 544 -4.42 42.75 32.07
C ALA A 544 -5.71 42.03 31.59
N ASP A 545 -6.05 40.94 32.29
CA ASP A 545 -7.41 40.76 32.88
C ASP A 545 -7.72 41.98 33.82
N PRO A 546 -8.98 42.35 34.19
CA PRO A 546 -10.14 41.44 34.32
C PRO A 546 -11.55 42.04 34.01
N LEU A 547 -12.58 41.23 34.33
CA LEU A 547 -13.96 41.57 34.79
C LEU A 547 -15.16 41.67 33.81
N LEU A 548 -16.18 40.91 34.23
CA LEU A 548 -17.64 41.15 34.21
C LEU A 548 -18.51 40.80 32.98
N SER A 549 -19.44 39.88 33.28
CA SER A 549 -20.72 39.54 32.63
C SER A 549 -21.69 40.74 32.59
N PRO A 550 -22.90 40.65 31.98
CA PRO A 550 -23.85 39.52 32.01
C PRO A 550 -23.64 38.42 30.96
#